data_AF-A0A847MDI6-F1
#
_entry.id   AF-A0A847MDI6-F1
#
_cell.length_a   1.000
_cell.length_b   1.000
_cell.length_c   1.000
_cell.angle_alpha   90.00
_cell.angle_beta   90.00
_cell.angle_gamma   90.00
#
_symmetry.space_group_name_H-M   'P 1'
#
loop_
_entity.id
_entity.type
_entity.pdbx_description
1 polymer ?
#
loop_
_entity_poly.entity_id
_entity_poly.type
_entity_poly.pdbx_seq_one_letter_code
_entity_poly.pdbx_strand_id
1 'polypeptide(L)'
;MGVVKRKSPVFSFIRYVLVVIVVCWALFLLYWGVVTSLKPPAETFTISGISVPYLQFIPTLENWRVELSTRESRSALLNSIIVAIAASAIALSLGLPAGYALARFQFRRVKNRDLTIWFLSQRVLPP
;
A
#
# COMPACT_ATOMS: atom_id res chain seq x y z
N MET A 1 -12.85 34.37 -25.05
CA MET A 1 -12.42 34.68 -23.67
C MET A 1 -13.24 33.84 -22.70
N GLY A 2 -12.65 32.76 -22.17
CA GLY A 2 -13.35 31.84 -21.27
C GLY A 2 -13.38 32.38 -19.85
N VAL A 3 -14.57 32.64 -19.31
CA VAL A 3 -14.77 33.10 -17.94
C VAL A 3 -14.30 32.01 -16.97
N VAL A 4 -13.17 32.25 -16.30
CA VAL A 4 -12.67 31.40 -15.23
C VAL A 4 -13.66 31.46 -14.07
N LYS A 5 -14.51 30.44 -13.92
CA LYS A 5 -15.41 30.31 -12.76
C LYS A 5 -14.58 30.25 -11.48
N ARG A 6 -14.63 31.30 -10.66
CA ARG A 6 -14.09 31.31 -9.29
C ARG A 6 -14.71 30.15 -8.52
N LYS A 7 -13.92 29.14 -8.15
CA LYS A 7 -14.38 28.08 -7.24
C LYS A 7 -14.70 28.73 -5.90
N SER A 8 -15.87 28.43 -5.33
CA SER A 8 -16.28 29.01 -4.06
C SER A 8 -15.29 28.63 -2.94
N PRO A 9 -14.89 29.58 -2.07
CA PRO A 9 -13.92 29.31 -1.00
C PRO A 9 -14.42 28.22 -0.04
N VAL A 10 -15.74 28.12 0.14
CA VAL A 10 -16.42 27.10 0.95
C VAL A 10 -16.16 25.69 0.43
N PHE A 11 -16.21 25.49 -0.90
CA PHE A 11 -16.00 24.17 -1.48
C PHE A 11 -14.55 23.71 -1.36
N SER A 12 -13.60 24.64 -1.48
CA SER A 12 -12.19 24.35 -1.19
C SER A 12 -11.98 23.99 0.28
N PHE A 13 -12.60 24.72 1.21
CA PHE A 13 -12.52 24.43 2.64
C PHE A 13 -13.05 23.04 3.00
N ILE A 14 -14.25 22.67 2.52
CA ILE A 14 -14.84 21.34 2.75
C ILE A 14 -13.92 20.23 2.21
N ARG A 15 -13.33 20.42 1.02
CA ARG A 15 -12.38 19.47 0.45
C ARG A 15 -11.15 19.28 1.34
N TYR A 16 -10.57 20.36 1.84
CA TYR A 16 -9.41 20.26 2.74
C TYR A 16 -9.78 19.53 4.04
N VAL A 17 -10.93 19.85 4.64
CA VAL A 17 -11.41 19.15 5.85
C VAL A 17 -11.58 17.65 5.58
N LEU A 18 -12.19 17.26 4.46
CA LEU A 18 -12.35 15.85 4.09
C LEU A 18 -11.00 15.15 3.88
N VAL A 19 -10.05 15.79 3.20
CA VAL A 19 -8.70 15.25 3.01
C VAL A 19 -8.01 15.05 4.36
N VAL A 20 -8.09 16.04 5.26
CA VAL A 20 -7.50 15.94 6.60
C VAL A 20 -8.11 14.77 7.38
N ILE A 21 -9.43 14.60 7.35
CA ILE A 21 -10.10 13.48 8.02
C ILE A 21 -9.60 12.13 7.50
N VAL A 22 -9.54 11.96 6.18
CA VAL A 22 -9.09 10.70 5.55
C VAL A 22 -7.62 10.42 5.88
N VAL A 23 -6.77 11.45 5.84
CA VAL A 23 -5.35 11.32 6.18
C VAL A 23 -5.19 10.96 7.66
N CYS A 24 -5.89 11.63 8.56
CA CYS A 24 -5.86 11.31 10.00
C CYS A 24 -6.30 9.87 10.26
N TRP A 25 -7.34 9.39 9.58
CA TRP A 25 -7.79 8.01 9.69
C TRP A 25 -6.74 7.00 9.21
N ALA A 26 -6.13 7.24 8.05
CA ALA A 26 -5.07 6.37 7.53
C ALA A 26 -3.84 6.36 8.45
N LEU A 27 -3.44 7.54 8.94
CA LEU A 27 -2.32 7.68 9.88
C LEU A 27 -2.62 7.02 11.22
N PHE A 28 -3.87 7.03 11.68
CA PHE A 28 -4.27 6.35 12.90
C PHE A 28 -4.04 4.83 12.80
N LEU A 29 -4.40 4.22 11.66
CA LEU A 29 -4.15 2.79 11.45
C LEU A 29 -2.65 2.45 11.45
N LEU A 30 -1.82 3.32 10.85
CA LEU A 30 -0.36 3.16 10.89
C LEU A 30 0.20 3.38 12.30
N TYR A 31 -0.28 4.41 13.00
CA TYR A 31 0.09 4.71 14.39
C TYR A 31 -0.15 3.51 15.28
N TRP A 32 -1.32 2.88 15.17
CA TRP A 32 -1.66 1.69 15.95
C TRP A 32 -0.63 0.57 15.75
N GLY A 33 -0.28 0.27 14.48
CA GLY A 33 0.68 -0.78 14.16
C GLY A 33 2.07 -0.50 14.76
N VAL A 34 2.55 0.74 14.63
CA VAL A 34 3.86 1.15 15.16
C VAL A 34 3.88 1.06 16.68
N VAL A 35 2.88 1.63 17.35
CA VAL A 35 2.80 1.61 18.83
C VAL A 35 2.72 0.19 19.35
N THR A 36 1.93 -0.67 18.70
CA THR A 36 1.82 -2.09 19.10
C THR A 36 3.16 -2.81 18.96
N SER A 37 3.95 -2.49 17.93
CA SER A 37 5.29 -3.08 17.76
C SER A 37 6.28 -2.72 18.88
N LEU A 38 6.07 -1.57 19.54
CA LEU A 38 6.95 -1.05 20.60
C LEU A 38 6.51 -1.44 22.01
N LYS A 39 5.34 -2.06 22.18
CA LYS A 39 4.85 -2.50 23.49
C LYS A 39 5.67 -3.67 24.04
N PRO A 40 5.97 -3.72 25.35
CA PRO A 40 6.54 -4.92 25.96
C PRO A 40 5.65 -6.15 25.74
N PRO A 41 6.20 -7.35 25.49
CA PRO A 41 5.42 -8.57 25.24
C PRO A 41 4.36 -8.88 26.30
N ALA A 42 4.65 -8.57 27.56
CA ALA A 42 3.75 -8.79 28.70
C ALA A 42 2.52 -7.85 28.70
N GLU A 43 2.62 -6.68 28.05
CA GLU A 43 1.57 -5.66 28.01
C GLU A 43 0.84 -5.62 26.66
N THR A 44 1.21 -6.48 25.71
CA THR A 44 0.58 -6.56 24.39
C THR A 44 -0.90 -6.96 24.47
N PHE A 45 -1.25 -7.81 25.44
CA PHE A 45 -2.62 -8.32 25.61
C PHE A 45 -3.45 -7.56 26.65
N THR A 46 -2.89 -6.53 27.30
CA THR A 46 -3.65 -5.70 28.23
C THR A 46 -4.42 -4.63 27.43
N ILE A 47 -5.73 -4.55 27.65
CA ILE A 47 -6.61 -3.60 26.95
C ILE A 47 -6.40 -2.21 27.56
N SER A 48 -5.35 -1.53 27.11
CA SER A 48 -4.97 -0.19 27.54
C SER A 48 -5.23 0.83 26.41
N GLY A 49 -6.51 1.02 26.05
CA GLY A 49 -7.04 2.14 25.24
C GLY A 49 -6.19 2.64 24.05
N ILE A 50 -6.18 3.95 23.82
CA ILE A 50 -5.25 4.60 22.88
C ILE A 50 -3.87 4.55 23.52
N SER A 51 -3.07 3.54 23.19
CA SER A 51 -1.77 3.33 23.81
C SER A 51 -0.81 4.46 23.41
N VAL A 52 -0.52 5.38 24.32
CA VAL A 52 0.41 6.50 24.13
C VAL A 52 1.75 6.11 24.77
N PRO A 53 2.86 6.13 24.00
CA PRO A 53 4.19 5.85 24.53
C PRO A 53 4.54 6.79 25.70
N TYR A 54 5.28 6.29 26.69
CA TYR A 54 5.73 7.00 27.89
C TYR A 54 4.64 7.39 28.90
N LEU A 55 3.37 7.41 28.51
CA LEU A 55 2.25 7.64 29.43
C LEU A 55 1.63 6.33 29.93
N GLN A 56 1.46 5.33 29.06
CA GLN A 56 0.84 4.04 29.43
C GLN A 56 1.79 2.85 29.39
N PHE A 57 2.92 2.93 28.68
CA PHE A 57 3.91 1.87 28.61
C PHE A 57 5.30 2.46 28.30
N ILE A 58 6.35 1.75 28.69
CA ILE A 58 7.73 2.09 28.34
C ILE A 58 8.02 1.46 26.96
N PRO A 59 8.31 2.26 25.92
CA PRO A 59 8.57 1.71 24.59
C PRO A 59 9.86 0.89 24.59
N THR A 60 9.79 -0.32 24.04
CA THR A 60 10.92 -1.24 23.94
C THR A 60 11.12 -1.73 22.51
N LEU A 61 12.37 -2.05 22.16
CA LEU A 61 12.72 -2.66 20.87
C LEU A 61 12.85 -4.18 20.97
N GLU A 62 12.36 -4.78 22.05
CA GLU A 62 12.55 -6.20 22.32
C GLU A 62 11.84 -7.08 21.29
N ASN A 63 10.60 -6.73 20.91
CA ASN A 63 9.87 -7.44 19.85
C ASN A 63 10.65 -7.44 18.53
N TRP A 64 11.24 -6.30 18.16
CA TRP A 64 12.05 -6.19 16.95
C TRP A 64 13.32 -7.04 17.03
N ARG A 65 13.98 -7.08 18.19
CA ARG A 65 15.17 -7.93 18.39
C ARG A 65 14.82 -9.41 18.28
N VAL A 66 13.75 -9.84 18.95
CA VAL A 66 13.28 -11.22 18.92
C VAL A 66 12.92 -11.62 17.49
N GLU A 67 12.07 -10.84 16.81
CA GLU A 67 11.64 -11.14 15.44
C GLU A 67 12.81 -11.17 14.43
N LEU A 68 13.75 -10.24 14.52
CA LEU A 68 14.91 -10.23 13.60
C LEU A 68 15.95 -11.32 13.92
N SER A 69 16.01 -11.76 15.18
CA SER A 69 16.88 -12.88 15.60
C SER A 69 16.33 -14.23 15.13
N THR A 70 15.00 -14.37 15.06
CA THR A 70 14.32 -15.59 14.62
C THR A 70 14.68 -15.92 13.17
N ARG A 71 15.21 -17.12 12.96
CA ARG A 71 15.68 -17.58 11.64
C ARG A 71 14.55 -17.64 10.62
N GLU A 72 13.37 -18.13 11.03
CA GLU A 72 12.19 -18.24 10.17
C GLU A 72 11.66 -16.88 9.73
N SER A 73 11.59 -15.90 10.64
CA SER A 73 11.20 -14.53 10.29
C SER A 73 12.19 -13.91 9.30
N ARG A 74 13.51 -14.11 9.50
CA ARG A 74 14.53 -13.60 8.58
C ARG A 74 14.48 -14.29 7.21
N SER A 75 14.32 -15.61 7.15
CA SER A 75 14.20 -16.32 5.87
C SER A 75 12.93 -15.92 5.12
N ALA A 76 11.81 -15.78 5.82
CA ALA A 76 10.56 -15.29 5.24
C ALA A 76 10.70 -13.88 4.64
N LEU A 77 11.31 -12.94 5.39
CA LEU A 77 11.58 -11.59 4.90
C LEU A 77 12.45 -11.58 3.65
N LEU A 78 13.54 -12.35 3.64
CA LEU A 78 14.43 -12.46 2.47
C LEU A 78 13.70 -13.07 1.27
N ASN A 79 12.93 -14.14 1.47
CA ASN A 79 12.15 -14.77 0.41
C ASN A 79 11.15 -13.77 -0.18
N SER A 80 10.40 -13.04 0.64
CA SER A 80 9.44 -12.03 0.18
C SER A 80 10.11 -10.91 -0.61
N ILE A 81 11.28 -10.41 -0.16
CA ILE A 81 12.04 -9.38 -0.87
C ILE A 81 12.48 -9.89 -2.24
N ILE A 82 13.07 -11.08 -2.29
CA ILE A 82 13.55 -11.69 -3.54
C ILE A 82 12.40 -11.89 -4.50
N VAL A 83 11.29 -12.47 -4.04
CA VAL A 83 10.10 -12.73 -4.86
C VAL A 83 9.48 -11.43 -5.35
N ALA A 84 9.31 -10.41 -4.49
CA ALA A 84 8.72 -9.14 -4.87
C ALA A 84 9.55 -8.41 -5.93
N ILE A 85 10.88 -8.37 -5.77
CA ILE A 85 11.78 -7.72 -6.73
C ILE A 85 11.81 -8.50 -8.04
N ALA A 86 12.00 -9.83 -7.99
CA ALA A 86 12.05 -10.67 -9.19
C ALA A 86 10.74 -10.61 -9.97
N ALA A 87 9.59 -10.75 -9.30
CA ALA A 87 8.29 -10.66 -9.93
C ALA A 87 8.05 -9.28 -10.55
N SER A 88 8.40 -8.19 -9.85
CA SER A 88 8.26 -6.82 -10.38
C SER A 88 9.16 -6.60 -11.60
N ALA A 89 10.40 -7.08 -11.55
CA ALA A 89 11.35 -6.96 -12.66
C ALA A 89 10.87 -7.72 -13.90
N ILE A 90 10.39 -8.96 -13.74
CA ILE A 90 9.83 -9.76 -14.83
C ILE A 90 8.56 -9.10 -15.39
N ALA A 91 7.66 -8.66 -14.51
CA ALA A 91 6.41 -8.01 -14.90
C ALA A 91 6.66 -6.72 -15.68
N LEU A 92 7.64 -5.89 -15.29
CA LEU A 92 7.99 -4.68 -16.02
C LEU A 92 8.69 -5.00 -17.34
N SER A 93 9.63 -5.94 -17.33
CA SER A 93 10.40 -6.31 -18.52
C SER A 93 9.51 -6.84 -19.66
N LEU A 94 8.46 -7.58 -19.31
CA LEU A 94 7.49 -8.11 -20.29
C LEU A 94 6.31 -7.16 -20.51
N GLY A 95 5.82 -6.52 -19.45
CA GLY A 95 4.62 -5.67 -19.49
C GLY A 95 4.83 -4.33 -20.18
N LEU A 96 5.99 -3.70 -20.02
CA LEU A 96 6.31 -2.42 -20.68
C LEU A 96 6.30 -2.53 -22.21
N PRO A 97 7.05 -3.45 -22.85
CA PRO A 97 7.01 -3.57 -24.30
C PRO A 97 5.64 -4.04 -24.81
N ALA A 98 4.95 -4.92 -24.10
CA ALA A 98 3.60 -5.36 -24.45
C ALA A 98 2.60 -4.20 -24.42
N GLY A 99 2.63 -3.38 -23.37
CA GLY A 99 1.81 -2.18 -23.24
C GLY A 99 2.13 -1.13 -24.30
N TYR A 100 3.42 -0.89 -24.57
CA TYR A 100 3.85 0.02 -25.63
C TYR A 100 3.37 -0.45 -27.01
N ALA A 101 3.49 -1.75 -27.28
CA ALA A 101 3.08 -2.30 -28.55
C ALA A 101 1.58 -2.12 -28.79
N LEU A 102 0.76 -2.36 -27.77
CA LEU A 102 -0.69 -2.20 -27.82
C LEU A 102 -1.14 -0.74 -27.94
N ALA A 103 -0.38 0.20 -27.38
CA ALA A 103 -0.66 1.63 -27.45
C ALA A 103 -0.27 2.27 -28.79
N ARG A 104 0.82 1.79 -29.43
CA ARG A 104 1.39 2.42 -30.62
C ARG A 104 1.11 1.69 -31.93
N PHE A 105 0.97 0.35 -31.93
CA PHE A 105 0.72 -0.42 -33.14
C PHE A 105 -0.74 -0.84 -33.25
N GLN A 106 -1.25 -0.91 -34.48
CA GLN A 106 -2.58 -1.46 -34.78
C GLN A 106 -2.42 -2.89 -35.28
N PHE A 107 -2.87 -3.86 -34.49
CA PHE A 107 -2.80 -5.27 -34.86
C PHE A 107 -3.94 -5.63 -35.82
N ARG A 108 -3.61 -6.27 -36.94
CA ARG A 108 -4.57 -6.56 -38.03
C ARG A 108 -5.31 -7.89 -37.89
N ARG A 109 -4.70 -8.90 -37.23
CA ARG A 109 -5.33 -10.22 -37.00
C ARG A 109 -6.20 -10.24 -35.75
N VAL A 110 -5.67 -9.75 -34.64
CA VAL A 110 -6.38 -9.66 -33.36
C VAL A 110 -6.49 -8.18 -33.03
N LYS A 111 -7.70 -7.66 -32.89
CA LYS A 111 -7.88 -6.23 -32.62
C LYS A 111 -7.36 -5.91 -31.22
N ASN A 112 -6.75 -4.74 -31.06
CA ASN A 112 -6.21 -4.29 -29.76
C ASN A 112 -7.25 -4.35 -28.63
N ARG A 113 -8.53 -4.09 -28.94
CA ARG A 113 -9.66 -4.18 -28.00
C ARG A 113 -9.84 -5.60 -27.46
N ASP A 114 -9.78 -6.60 -28.33
CA ASP A 114 -10.03 -8.00 -27.94
C ASP A 114 -8.90 -8.52 -27.05
N LEU A 115 -7.64 -8.16 -27.38
CA LEU A 115 -6.47 -8.43 -26.52
C LEU A 115 -6.61 -7.80 -25.14
N THR A 116 -7.02 -6.52 -25.08
CA THR A 116 -7.19 -5.79 -23.82
C THR A 116 -8.28 -6.45 -22.95
N ILE A 117 -9.43 -6.79 -23.55
CA ILE A 117 -10.52 -7.45 -22.85
C ILE A 117 -10.08 -8.83 -22.33
N TRP A 118 -9.34 -9.59 -23.14
CA TRP A 118 -8.82 -10.89 -22.74
C TRP A 118 -7.88 -10.79 -21.53
N PHE A 119 -6.91 -9.85 -21.55
CA PHE A 119 -6.00 -9.62 -20.41
C PHE A 119 -6.74 -9.18 -19.14
N LEU A 120 -7.72 -8.28 -19.26
CA LEU A 120 -8.52 -7.84 -18.12
C LEU A 120 -9.35 -8.99 -17.55
N SER A 121 -9.90 -9.85 -18.40
CA SER A 121 -10.64 -11.05 -17.97
C SER A 121 -9.76 -11.94 -17.09
N GLN A 122 -8.49 -12.18 -17.46
CA GLN A 122 -7.59 -13.02 -16.67
C GLN A 122 -7.31 -12.48 -15.26
N ARG A 123 -7.44 -11.17 -15.04
CA ARG A 123 -7.22 -10.54 -13.72
C ARG A 123 -8.44 -10.59 -12.81
N VAL A 124 -9.63 -10.81 -13.37
CA VAL A 124 -10.91 -10.86 -12.63
C VAL A 124 -11.31 -12.30 -12.31
N LEU A 125 -10.76 -13.28 -13.03
CA LEU A 125 -10.94 -14.70 -12.71
C LEU A 125 -10.46 -14.97 -11.28
N PRO A 126 -11.29 -15.61 -10.43
CA PRO A 126 -10.82 -16.07 -9.13
C PRO A 126 -9.60 -17.00 -9.34
N PRO A 127 -8.52 -16.84 -8.55
CA PRO A 127 -7.35 -17.71 -8.63
C PRO A 127 -7.64 -19.13 -8.15
#